data_AF-A0A7S3MHI5-F1
#
_entry.id   AF-A0A7S3MHI5-F1
#
_cell.length_a   1.000
_cell.length_b   1.000
_cell.length_c   1.000
_cell.angle_alpha   90.00
_cell.angle_beta   90.00
_cell.angle_gamma   90.00
#
_symmetry.space_group_name_H-M   'P 1'
#
loop_
_entity.id
_entity.type
_entity.pdbx_description
1 polymer ?
#
loop_
_entity_poly.entity_id
_entity_poly.type
_entity_poly.pdbx_seq_one_letter_code
_entity_poly.pdbx_strand_id
1 'polypeptide(L)'
;ENKEFQGTVSDQRETQVLLKKALVVLQDFYNKKLFLQVRQEPAGPPPPAGFEGYKKNAGSSGVVSLLEQIIADSKAMEADAIRSEEDAQKAYEDLVKESNASVEAKSKDIINKSEEKAKKEGDLIEAKEAKEGVLLELEQLSNFNAELHKSCDFVVKNFELRQTARDEEVEALRQAKAILSGAKFEEFLQ
;
A
#
# COMPACT_ATOMS: atom_id res chain seq x y z
N GLU A 1 24.68 -13.16 9.37
CA GLU A 1 23.81 -14.31 9.10
C GLU A 1 24.37 -15.32 8.11
N ASN A 2 24.13 -15.24 6.79
CA ASN A 2 24.56 -16.33 5.87
C ASN A 2 26.07 -16.67 5.95
N LYS A 3 26.94 -15.67 6.09
CA LYS A 3 28.38 -15.88 6.27
C LYS A 3 28.72 -16.61 7.58
N GLU A 4 28.00 -16.31 8.65
CA GLU A 4 28.17 -16.96 9.96
C GLU A 4 27.59 -18.38 9.95
N PHE A 5 26.48 -18.59 9.24
CA PHE A 5 25.94 -19.93 8.95
C PHE A 5 26.96 -20.80 8.20
N GLN A 6 27.53 -20.28 7.10
CA GLN A 6 28.55 -21.00 6.33
C GLN A 6 29.78 -21.36 7.17
N GLY A 7 30.25 -20.42 8.00
CA GLY A 7 31.34 -20.66 8.95
C GLY A 7 30.98 -21.76 9.95
N THR A 8 29.81 -21.65 10.59
CA THR A 8 29.33 -22.62 11.59
C THR A 8 29.23 -24.03 11.00
N VAL A 9 28.63 -24.18 9.82
CA VAL A 9 28.54 -25.49 9.14
C VAL A 9 29.91 -26.04 8.77
N SER A 10 30.82 -25.19 8.27
CA SER A 10 32.20 -25.60 7.96
C SER A 10 32.92 -26.10 9.20
N ASP A 11 32.90 -25.33 10.29
CA ASP A 11 33.58 -25.64 11.55
C ASP A 11 33.03 -26.93 12.17
N GLN A 12 31.70 -27.13 12.16
CA GLN A 12 31.10 -28.35 12.66
C GLN A 12 31.45 -29.57 11.80
N ARG A 13 31.48 -29.43 10.47
CA ARG A 13 31.91 -30.52 9.56
C ARG A 13 33.37 -30.89 9.77
N GLU A 14 34.25 -29.90 9.88
CA GLU A 14 35.68 -30.11 10.15
C GLU A 14 35.89 -30.78 11.51
N THR A 15 35.17 -30.33 12.53
CA THR A 15 35.18 -30.92 13.88
C THR A 15 34.73 -32.39 13.83
N GLN A 16 33.62 -32.69 13.16
CA GLN A 16 33.16 -34.07 12.99
C GLN A 16 34.21 -34.95 12.30
N VAL A 17 34.88 -34.45 11.25
CA VAL A 17 35.92 -35.21 10.53
C VAL A 17 37.13 -35.46 11.42
N LEU A 18 37.60 -34.44 12.14
CA LEU A 18 38.77 -34.54 13.02
C LEU A 18 38.50 -35.51 14.18
N LEU A 19 37.36 -35.37 14.85
CA LEU A 19 37.01 -36.21 16.00
C LEU A 19 36.77 -37.67 15.58
N LYS A 20 36.14 -37.92 14.41
CA LYS A 20 36.02 -39.29 13.87
C LYS A 20 37.38 -39.94 13.65
N LYS A 21 38.35 -39.21 13.07
CA LYS A 21 39.72 -39.73 12.88
C LYS A 21 40.38 -40.06 14.22
N ALA A 22 40.28 -39.17 15.20
CA ALA A 22 40.84 -39.39 16.54
C ALA A 22 40.21 -40.60 17.24
N LEU A 23 38.90 -40.75 17.10
CA LEU A 23 38.12 -41.85 17.65
C LEU A 23 38.54 -43.20 17.05
N VAL A 24 38.76 -43.27 15.73
CA VAL A 24 39.29 -44.48 15.07
C VAL A 24 40.67 -44.87 15.62
N VAL A 25 41.60 -43.90 15.73
CA VAL A 25 42.95 -44.17 16.26
C VAL A 25 42.90 -44.65 17.72
N LEU A 26 42.05 -44.04 18.55
CA LEU A 26 41.87 -44.45 19.94
C LEU A 26 41.26 -45.85 20.01
N GLN A 27 40.20 -46.13 19.25
CA GLN A 27 39.57 -47.45 19.21
C GLN A 27 40.56 -48.52 18.75
N ASP A 28 41.33 -48.30 17.68
CA ASP A 28 42.37 -49.23 17.21
C ASP A 28 43.43 -49.51 18.28
N PHE A 29 43.87 -48.47 19.00
CA PHE A 29 44.84 -48.61 20.08
C PHE A 29 44.29 -49.43 21.24
N TYR A 30 43.06 -49.16 21.69
CA TYR A 30 42.46 -49.86 22.82
C TYR A 30 42.00 -51.29 22.44
N ASN A 31 41.51 -51.51 21.23
CA ASN A 31 41.04 -52.80 20.71
C ASN A 31 42.16 -53.76 20.28
N LYS A 32 43.36 -53.28 19.95
CA LYS A 32 44.53 -54.13 19.61
C LYS A 32 44.92 -55.16 20.69
N LYS A 33 44.37 -55.07 21.91
CA LYS A 33 44.57 -56.10 22.95
C LYS A 33 43.86 -57.43 22.64
N LEU A 34 42.86 -57.47 21.76
CA LEU A 34 42.25 -58.74 21.36
C LEU A 34 43.17 -59.59 20.45
N PHE A 35 44.13 -58.96 19.75
CA PHE A 35 44.99 -59.62 18.76
C PHE A 35 46.45 -59.83 19.21
N LEU A 36 46.96 -59.05 20.17
CA LEU A 36 48.35 -59.19 20.64
C LEU A 36 48.57 -60.21 21.77
N GLN A 37 47.51 -60.83 22.28
CA GLN A 37 47.64 -61.86 23.33
C GLN A 37 48.12 -63.23 22.80
N VAL A 38 48.50 -63.32 21.51
CA VAL A 38 48.92 -64.57 20.84
C VAL A 38 50.39 -64.58 20.39
N ARG A 39 51.17 -63.50 20.57
CA ARG A 39 52.62 -63.52 20.28
C ARG A 39 53.45 -63.48 21.56
N GLN A 40 53.91 -64.65 22.00
CA GLN A 40 55.06 -64.78 22.90
C GLN A 40 56.31 -64.33 22.15
N GLU A 41 56.92 -63.22 22.57
CA GLU A 41 58.32 -62.92 22.26
C GLU A 41 59.22 -63.48 23.37
N PRO A 42 60.41 -64.01 23.03
CA PRO A 42 61.35 -64.57 23.99
C PRO A 42 61.90 -63.48 24.93
N ALA A 43 62.13 -63.85 26.19
CA ALA A 43 62.53 -62.95 27.27
C ALA A 43 63.85 -62.20 26.96
N GLY A 44 63.73 -60.91 26.64
CA GLY A 44 64.85 -59.96 26.63
C GLY A 44 65.24 -59.52 28.06
N PRO A 45 66.44 -58.92 28.23
CA PRO A 45 66.97 -58.52 29.54
C PRO A 45 66.05 -57.54 30.29
N PRO A 46 66.06 -57.58 31.63
CA PRO A 46 65.11 -56.84 32.46
C PRO A 46 65.21 -55.32 32.23
N PRO A 47 64.08 -54.60 32.16
CA PRO A 47 64.08 -53.16 31.93
C PRO A 47 64.79 -52.39 33.06
N PRO A 48 65.43 -51.24 32.77
CA PRO A 48 66.14 -50.43 33.76
C PRO A 48 65.23 -50.02 34.92
N ALA A 49 65.77 -50.05 36.15
CA ALA A 49 65.05 -49.66 37.35
C ALA A 49 64.62 -48.18 37.27
N GLY A 50 63.30 -47.94 37.32
CA GLY A 50 62.70 -46.60 37.29
C GLY A 50 61.69 -46.38 36.16
N PHE A 51 61.64 -47.24 35.15
CA PHE A 51 60.57 -47.22 34.15
C PHE A 51 59.42 -48.13 34.58
N GLU A 52 58.32 -47.53 35.04
CA GLU A 52 57.06 -48.26 35.13
C GLU A 52 56.65 -48.76 33.73
N GLY A 53 56.27 -50.04 33.64
CA GLY A 53 55.77 -50.60 32.39
C GLY A 53 54.56 -49.80 31.90
N TYR A 54 54.55 -49.47 30.61
CA TYR A 54 53.48 -48.70 29.98
C TYR A 54 52.10 -49.35 30.27
N LYS A 55 51.26 -48.66 31.06
CA LYS A 55 49.89 -49.12 31.40
C LYS A 55 48.87 -48.26 30.67
N LYS A 56 47.89 -48.92 30.04
CA LYS A 56 46.72 -48.24 29.49
C LYS A 56 45.88 -47.66 30.62
N ASN A 57 45.46 -46.41 30.49
CA ASN A 57 44.61 -45.71 31.46
C ASN A 57 43.22 -46.36 31.57
N ALA A 58 42.76 -46.64 32.79
CA ALA A 58 41.45 -47.24 33.06
C ALA A 58 40.27 -46.34 32.65
N GLY A 59 40.47 -45.01 32.59
CA GLY A 59 39.45 -44.02 32.19
C GLY A 59 39.24 -43.87 30.67
N SER A 60 39.91 -44.67 29.84
CA SER A 60 39.86 -44.59 28.37
C SER A 60 38.44 -44.65 27.78
N SER A 61 37.54 -45.45 28.36
CA SER A 61 36.17 -45.61 27.87
C SER A 61 35.36 -44.32 27.98
N GLY A 62 35.60 -43.50 29.01
CA GLY A 62 34.90 -42.23 29.20
C GLY A 62 35.28 -41.19 28.14
N VAL A 63 36.56 -41.17 27.73
CA VAL A 63 37.05 -40.24 26.69
C VAL A 63 36.49 -40.61 25.31
N VAL A 64 36.41 -41.89 24.98
CA VAL A 64 35.80 -42.34 23.71
C VAL A 64 34.31 -41.98 23.67
N SER A 65 33.57 -42.22 24.75
CA SER A 65 32.16 -41.83 24.86
C SER A 65 31.96 -40.31 24.75
N LEU A 66 32.86 -39.52 25.34
CA LEU A 66 32.80 -38.06 25.22
C LEU A 66 33.04 -37.59 23.77
N LEU A 67 33.99 -38.20 23.05
CA LEU A 67 34.23 -37.90 21.64
C LEU A 67 33.03 -38.28 20.76
N GLU A 68 32.40 -39.43 21.00
CA GLU A 68 31.18 -39.85 20.33
C GLU A 68 30.04 -38.86 20.56
N GLN A 69 29.90 -38.38 21.80
CA GLN A 69 28.88 -37.39 22.15
C GLN A 69 29.13 -36.04 21.48
N ILE A 70 30.37 -35.52 21.49
CA ILE A 70 30.70 -34.26 20.81
C ILE A 70 30.44 -34.38 19.29
N ILE A 71 30.72 -35.53 18.66
CA ILE A 71 30.39 -35.75 17.24
C ILE A 71 28.87 -35.70 17.01
N ALA A 72 28.08 -36.29 17.91
CA ALA A 72 26.62 -36.25 17.84
C ALA A 72 26.10 -34.83 18.01
N ASP A 73 26.61 -34.08 18.99
CA ASP A 73 26.25 -32.69 19.25
C ASP A 73 26.62 -31.79 18.05
N SER A 74 27.82 -31.96 17.47
CA SER A 74 28.23 -31.24 16.26
C SER A 74 27.32 -31.50 15.06
N LYS A 75 26.82 -32.74 14.90
CA LYS A 75 25.83 -33.06 13.84
C LYS A 75 24.48 -32.42 14.11
N ALA A 76 24.03 -32.41 15.36
CA ALA A 76 22.79 -31.77 15.75
C ALA A 76 22.86 -30.25 15.51
N MET A 77 23.96 -29.61 15.92
CA MET A 77 24.22 -28.19 15.65
C MET A 77 24.27 -27.86 14.17
N GLU A 78 24.89 -28.71 13.33
CA GLU A 78 24.88 -28.52 11.87
C GLU A 78 23.44 -28.57 11.33
N ALA A 79 22.65 -29.58 11.72
CA ALA A 79 21.27 -29.73 11.26
C ALA A 79 20.37 -28.57 11.71
N ASP A 80 20.51 -28.12 12.96
CA ASP A 80 19.77 -26.98 13.49
C ASP A 80 20.16 -25.67 12.79
N ALA A 81 21.45 -25.47 12.49
CA ALA A 81 21.92 -24.30 11.75
C ALA A 81 21.38 -24.28 10.32
N ILE A 82 21.36 -25.42 9.63
CA ILE A 82 20.79 -25.55 8.27
C ILE A 82 19.29 -25.23 8.29
N ARG A 83 18.53 -25.86 9.19
CA ARG A 83 17.08 -25.60 9.30
C ARG A 83 16.81 -24.13 9.60
N SER A 84 17.56 -23.52 10.51
CA SER A 84 17.36 -22.11 10.89
C SER A 84 17.66 -21.17 9.71
N GLU A 85 18.70 -21.44 8.92
CA GLU A 85 19.01 -20.66 7.72
C GLU A 85 17.92 -20.85 6.63
N GLU A 86 17.43 -22.06 6.42
CA GLU A 86 16.33 -22.33 5.47
C GLU A 86 15.04 -21.59 5.88
N ASP A 87 14.68 -21.64 7.16
CA ASP A 87 13.51 -20.93 7.69
C ASP A 87 13.68 -19.41 7.57
N ALA A 88 14.89 -18.89 7.86
CA ALA A 88 15.20 -17.47 7.71
C ALA A 88 15.14 -17.00 6.24
N GLN A 89 15.69 -17.79 5.31
CA GLN A 89 15.62 -17.49 3.88
C GLN A 89 14.18 -17.48 3.38
N LYS A 90 13.38 -18.49 3.77
CA LYS A 90 11.98 -18.56 3.39
C LYS A 90 11.18 -17.37 3.94
N ALA A 91 11.38 -17.03 5.22
CA ALA A 91 10.72 -15.87 5.82
C ALA A 91 11.09 -14.55 5.12
N TYR A 92 12.36 -14.41 4.69
CA TYR A 92 12.80 -13.27 3.90
C TYR A 92 12.15 -13.24 2.52
N GLU A 93 12.11 -14.35 1.79
CA GLU A 93 11.47 -14.44 0.48
C GLU A 93 9.98 -14.12 0.55
N ASP A 94 9.28 -14.66 1.54
CA ASP A 94 7.87 -14.40 1.79
C ASP A 94 7.64 -12.91 2.12
N LEU A 95 8.46 -12.32 3.01
CA LEU A 95 8.40 -10.89 3.35
C LEU A 95 8.61 -10.01 2.11
N VAL A 96 9.60 -10.31 1.27
CA VAL A 96 9.89 -9.54 0.06
C VAL A 96 8.72 -9.63 -0.92
N LYS A 97 8.16 -10.84 -1.10
CA LYS A 97 7.01 -11.07 -1.98
C LYS A 97 5.78 -10.30 -1.50
N GLU A 98 5.44 -10.40 -0.22
CA GLU A 98 4.31 -9.68 0.38
C GLU A 98 4.50 -8.17 0.33
N SER A 99 5.72 -7.69 0.61
CA SER A 99 6.06 -6.27 0.55
C SER A 99 5.92 -5.72 -0.87
N ASN A 100 6.43 -6.43 -1.87
CA ASN A 100 6.29 -6.03 -3.27
C ASN A 100 4.83 -6.00 -3.72
N ALA A 101 4.05 -7.03 -3.36
CA ALA A 101 2.61 -7.07 -3.65
C ALA A 101 1.86 -5.90 -2.97
N SER A 102 2.22 -5.59 -1.73
CA SER A 102 1.66 -4.46 -0.98
C SER A 102 2.01 -3.11 -1.61
N VAL A 103 3.26 -2.93 -2.06
CA VAL A 103 3.71 -1.72 -2.76
C VAL A 103 2.97 -1.55 -4.09
N GLU A 104 2.81 -2.62 -4.86
CA GLU A 104 2.08 -2.59 -6.14
C GLU A 104 0.61 -2.21 -5.93
N ALA A 105 -0.06 -2.87 -4.98
CA ALA A 105 -1.45 -2.58 -4.64
C ALA A 105 -1.64 -1.13 -4.18
N LYS A 106 -0.78 -0.65 -3.27
CA LYS A 106 -0.84 0.75 -2.79
C LYS A 106 -0.53 1.76 -3.90
N SER A 107 0.39 1.45 -4.80
CA SER A 107 0.70 2.32 -5.94
C SER A 107 -0.51 2.45 -6.87
N LYS A 108 -1.20 1.34 -7.15
CA LYS A 108 -2.45 1.34 -7.93
C LYS A 108 -3.55 2.14 -7.23
N ASP A 109 -3.70 1.97 -5.92
CA ASP A 109 -4.68 2.74 -5.14
C ASP A 109 -4.39 4.24 -5.16
N ILE A 110 -3.11 4.64 -5.09
CA ILE A 110 -2.71 6.05 -5.19
C ILE A 110 -3.11 6.63 -6.55
N ILE A 111 -2.86 5.90 -7.63
CA ILE A 111 -3.22 6.34 -9.00
C ILE A 111 -4.73 6.52 -9.10
N ASN A 112 -5.50 5.48 -8.76
CA ASN A 112 -6.97 5.51 -8.83
C ASN A 112 -7.55 6.66 -8.00
N LYS A 113 -7.09 6.82 -6.75
CA LYS A 113 -7.56 7.91 -5.87
C LYS A 113 -7.17 9.29 -6.38
N SER A 114 -6.01 9.42 -7.03
CA SER A 114 -5.58 10.69 -7.62
C SER A 114 -6.42 11.05 -8.84
N GLU A 115 -6.76 10.07 -9.69
CA GLU A 115 -7.68 10.26 -10.81
C GLU A 115 -9.09 10.62 -10.34
N GLU A 116 -9.63 9.89 -9.35
CA GLU A 116 -10.93 10.21 -8.74
C GLU A 116 -10.95 11.62 -8.17
N LYS A 117 -9.88 12.01 -7.45
CA LYS A 117 -9.75 13.35 -6.89
C LYS A 117 -9.75 14.41 -8.00
N ALA A 118 -8.93 14.24 -9.03
CA ALA A 118 -8.86 15.19 -10.14
C ALA A 118 -10.21 15.35 -10.84
N LYS A 119 -10.93 14.24 -11.07
CA LYS A 119 -12.29 14.28 -11.63
C LYS A 119 -13.24 15.06 -10.73
N LYS A 120 -13.23 14.79 -9.42
CA LYS A 120 -14.10 15.48 -8.46
C LYS A 120 -13.78 16.97 -8.31
N GLU A 121 -12.51 17.34 -8.42
CA GLU A 121 -12.09 18.74 -8.45
C GLU A 121 -12.60 19.43 -9.73
N GLY A 122 -12.57 18.75 -10.88
CA GLY A 122 -13.18 19.22 -12.13
C GLY A 122 -14.69 19.42 -12.00
N ASP A 123 -15.42 18.39 -11.55
CA ASP A 123 -16.87 18.45 -11.33
C ASP A 123 -17.25 19.62 -10.39
N LEU A 124 -16.43 19.88 -9.36
CA LEU A 124 -16.65 20.97 -8.40
C LEU A 124 -16.48 22.34 -9.04
N ILE A 125 -15.48 22.53 -9.90
CA ILE A 125 -15.25 23.80 -10.60
C ILE A 125 -16.41 24.07 -11.56
N GLU A 126 -16.78 23.09 -12.38
CA GLU A 126 -17.89 23.20 -13.33
C GLU A 126 -19.21 23.55 -12.60
N ALA A 127 -19.50 22.86 -11.49
CA ALA A 127 -20.70 23.17 -10.69
C ALA A 127 -20.67 24.58 -10.08
N LYS A 128 -19.50 25.10 -9.71
CA LYS A 128 -19.37 26.47 -9.20
C LYS A 128 -19.60 27.50 -10.30
N GLU A 129 -19.00 27.32 -11.46
CA GLU A 129 -19.19 28.20 -12.62
C GLU A 129 -20.65 28.20 -13.08
N ALA A 130 -21.26 27.03 -13.19
CA ALA A 130 -22.68 26.90 -13.53
C ALA A 130 -23.58 27.63 -12.51
N LYS A 131 -23.28 27.47 -11.21
CA LYS A 131 -24.03 28.17 -10.16
C LYS A 131 -23.89 29.69 -10.29
N GLU A 132 -22.69 30.20 -10.53
CA GLU A 132 -22.45 31.64 -10.71
C GLU A 132 -23.19 32.17 -11.94
N GLY A 133 -23.12 31.46 -13.06
CA GLY A 133 -23.87 31.79 -14.27
C GLY A 133 -25.38 31.85 -14.03
N VAL A 134 -25.96 30.84 -13.38
CA VAL A 134 -27.40 30.81 -13.05
C VAL A 134 -27.79 31.95 -12.12
N LEU A 135 -26.94 32.34 -11.16
CA LEU A 135 -27.22 33.48 -10.27
C LEU A 135 -27.23 34.80 -11.04
N LEU A 136 -26.32 34.99 -11.99
CA LEU A 136 -26.31 36.17 -12.86
C LEU A 136 -27.54 36.21 -13.76
N GLU A 137 -27.92 35.09 -14.38
CA GLU A 137 -29.14 34.98 -15.19
C GLU A 137 -30.39 35.27 -14.36
N LEU A 138 -30.45 34.76 -13.13
CA LEU A 138 -31.56 35.02 -12.20
C LEU A 138 -31.69 36.50 -11.87
N GLU A 139 -30.57 37.18 -11.61
CA GLU A 139 -30.56 38.63 -11.35
C GLU A 139 -31.03 39.42 -12.59
N GLN A 140 -30.53 39.08 -13.77
CA GLN A 140 -30.95 39.69 -15.03
C GLN A 140 -32.44 39.52 -15.29
N LEU A 141 -32.97 38.31 -15.09
CA LEU A 141 -34.41 38.02 -15.23
C LEU A 141 -35.24 38.79 -14.21
N SER A 142 -34.77 38.91 -12.97
CA SER A 142 -35.44 39.71 -11.93
C SER A 142 -35.52 41.18 -12.32
N ASN A 143 -34.42 41.76 -12.83
CA ASN A 143 -34.38 43.14 -13.30
C ASN A 143 -35.29 43.35 -14.52
N PHE A 144 -35.23 42.45 -15.50
CA PHE A 144 -36.11 42.49 -16.67
C PHE A 144 -37.59 42.39 -16.28
N ASN A 145 -37.94 41.51 -15.33
CA ASN A 145 -39.30 41.40 -14.82
C ASN A 145 -39.78 42.73 -14.17
N ALA A 146 -38.92 43.39 -13.41
CA ALA A 146 -39.23 44.69 -12.80
C ALA A 146 -39.43 45.79 -13.85
N GLU A 147 -38.61 45.82 -14.91
CA GLU A 147 -38.79 46.75 -16.04
C GLU A 147 -40.07 46.48 -16.81
N LEU A 148 -40.37 45.20 -17.07
CA LEU A 148 -41.60 44.80 -17.73
C LEU A 148 -42.82 45.26 -16.93
N HIS A 149 -42.84 45.03 -15.61
CA HIS A 149 -43.90 45.54 -14.74
C HIS A 149 -44.05 47.06 -14.83
N LYS A 150 -42.96 47.83 -14.80
CA LYS A 150 -43.05 49.31 -14.95
C LYS A 150 -43.74 49.69 -16.26
N SER A 151 -43.39 49.04 -17.37
CA SER A 151 -43.96 49.33 -18.68
C SER A 151 -45.43 48.90 -18.80
N CYS A 152 -45.74 47.66 -18.40
CA CYS A 152 -47.10 47.12 -18.44
C CYS A 152 -48.04 47.86 -17.50
N ASP A 153 -47.61 48.14 -16.27
CA ASP A 153 -48.43 48.86 -15.29
C ASP A 153 -48.73 50.27 -15.76
N PHE A 154 -47.77 50.96 -16.40
CA PHE A 154 -48.01 52.28 -16.98
C PHE A 154 -49.07 52.22 -18.08
N VAL A 155 -48.99 51.24 -18.98
CA VAL A 155 -49.98 51.07 -20.06
C VAL A 155 -51.35 50.79 -19.47
N VAL A 156 -51.45 49.82 -18.55
CA VAL A 156 -52.72 49.41 -17.93
C VAL A 156 -53.35 50.56 -17.14
N LYS A 157 -52.58 51.29 -16.34
CA LYS A 157 -53.09 52.44 -15.55
C LYS A 157 -53.64 53.57 -16.42
N ASN A 158 -53.07 53.77 -17.61
CA ASN A 158 -53.45 54.86 -18.50
C ASN A 158 -54.37 54.42 -19.64
N PHE A 159 -54.70 53.13 -19.74
CA PHE A 159 -55.45 52.58 -20.86
C PHE A 159 -56.84 53.23 -20.96
N GLU A 160 -57.62 53.19 -19.88
CA GLU A 160 -58.98 53.76 -19.85
C GLU A 160 -58.98 55.26 -20.11
N LEU A 161 -58.07 56.02 -19.49
CA LEU A 161 -57.96 57.47 -19.73
C LEU A 161 -57.67 57.78 -21.21
N ARG A 162 -56.75 57.02 -21.82
CA ARG A 162 -56.43 57.18 -23.25
C ARG A 162 -57.58 56.77 -24.15
N GLN A 163 -58.32 55.73 -23.77
CA GLN A 163 -59.51 55.29 -24.50
C GLN A 163 -60.58 56.39 -24.48
N THR A 164 -60.92 56.92 -23.30
CA THR A 164 -61.87 58.02 -23.17
C THR A 164 -61.45 59.26 -23.94
N ALA A 165 -60.20 59.71 -23.79
CA ALA A 165 -59.71 60.90 -24.52
C ALA A 165 -59.73 60.70 -26.04
N ARG A 166 -59.45 59.49 -26.53
CA ARG A 166 -59.54 59.15 -27.94
C ARG A 166 -60.99 59.13 -28.43
N ASP A 167 -61.92 58.63 -27.63
CA ASP A 167 -63.35 58.64 -27.98
C ASP A 167 -63.87 60.09 -28.05
N GLU A 168 -63.49 60.94 -27.10
CA GLU A 168 -63.79 62.38 -27.12
C GLU A 168 -63.20 63.09 -28.34
N GLU A 169 -61.94 62.81 -28.68
CA GLU A 169 -61.29 63.35 -29.90
C GLU A 169 -62.05 62.91 -31.16
N VAL A 170 -62.44 61.63 -31.25
CA VAL A 170 -63.21 61.10 -32.39
C VAL A 170 -64.56 61.81 -32.52
N GLU A 171 -65.27 62.03 -31.42
CA GLU A 171 -66.54 62.78 -31.44
C GLU A 171 -66.34 64.25 -31.86
N ALA A 172 -65.32 64.92 -31.34
CA ALA A 172 -64.99 66.30 -31.75
C ALA A 172 -64.66 66.38 -33.25
N LEU A 173 -63.89 65.42 -33.78
CA LEU A 173 -63.57 65.34 -35.21
C LEU A 173 -64.82 65.06 -36.06
N ARG A 174 -65.76 64.24 -35.58
CA ARG A 174 -67.05 63.99 -36.24
C ARG A 174 -67.89 65.27 -36.30
N GLN A 175 -67.98 66.02 -35.21
CA GLN A 175 -68.69 67.30 -35.15
C GLN A 175 -68.08 68.33 -36.10
N ALA A 176 -66.75 68.50 -36.06
CA ALA A 176 -66.05 69.41 -36.97
C ALA A 176 -66.28 69.06 -38.44
N LYS A 177 -66.25 67.76 -38.79
CA LYS A 177 -66.57 67.29 -40.13
C LYS A 177 -68.01 67.61 -40.53
N ALA A 178 -68.98 67.45 -39.63
CA ALA A 178 -70.39 67.76 -39.90
C ALA A 178 -70.59 69.26 -40.18
N ILE A 179 -69.96 70.13 -39.37
CA ILE A 179 -69.97 71.59 -39.58
C ILE A 179 -69.39 71.94 -40.95
N LEU A 180 -68.20 71.41 -41.29
CA LEU A 180 -67.55 71.67 -42.58
C LEU A 180 -68.31 71.08 -43.78
N SER A 181 -69.14 70.05 -43.56
CA SER A 181 -69.96 69.42 -44.61
C SER A 181 -71.33 70.11 -44.79
N GLY A 182 -71.54 71.27 -44.17
CA GLY A 182 -72.71 72.12 -44.41
C GLY A 182 -73.85 71.98 -43.41
N ALA A 183 -73.60 71.47 -42.19
CA ALA A 183 -74.59 71.57 -41.12
C ALA A 183 -74.85 73.05 -40.77
N LYS A 184 -76.10 73.50 -40.89
CA LYS A 184 -76.51 74.91 -40.73
C LYS A 184 -76.39 75.37 -39.28
N PHE A 185 -75.71 76.50 -39.08
CA PHE A 185 -75.42 77.16 -37.80
C PHE A 185 -76.63 77.93 -37.20
N GLU A 186 -77.86 77.51 -37.48
CA GLU A 186 -79.08 78.26 -37.08
C GLU A 186 -79.64 77.87 -35.71
N GLU A 187 -79.18 76.77 -35.08
CA GLU A 187 -79.71 76.31 -33.78
C GLU A 187 -78.88 76.70 -32.54
N PHE A 188 -77.71 77.33 -32.68
CA PHE A 188 -76.81 77.65 -31.55
C PHE A 188 -76.84 79.11 -31.08
N LEU A 189 -77.77 79.94 -31.57
CA LEU A 189 -77.94 81.36 -31.19
C LEU A 189 -79.32 81.69 -30.58
N GLN A 190 -79.95 80.75 -29.87
CA GLN A 190 -81.04 81.04 -28.94
C GLN A 190 -80.78 80.40 -27.58
#